data_AF-A0A9J6F647-F1
#
_entry.id   AF-A0A9J6F647-F1
#
_cell.length_a   1.000
_cell.length_b   1.000
_cell.length_c   1.000
_cell.angle_alpha   90.00
_cell.angle_beta   90.00
_cell.angle_gamma   90.00
#
_symmetry.space_group_name_H-M   'P 1'
#
loop_
_entity.id
_entity.type
_entity.pdbx_description
1 polymer ?
#
loop_
_entity_poly.entity_id
_entity_poly.type
_entity_poly.pdbx_seq_one_letter_code
_entity_poly.pdbx_strand_id
1 'polypeptide(L)'
;MPTPDQMSDQPPDQMSDDQMSNEHSYFRGSTDDSVVYYLAEYVVHKMTKRKECQLCLQDVSSEAPVIGSDAYLTTYRSFKEGSLRHPSIKMLHFIRVVNESISFSLDEEGLCADLFWKVLDELDECDLIRLGCDQHKPTFTCQVLYFFIVTRMHFYARDVHRRLQTREKVAIATKKARLL
;
A
#
# COMPACT_ATOMS: atom_id res chain seq x y z
N MET A 1 55.06 -46.37 -34.53
CA MET A 1 54.73 -46.19 -35.96
C MET A 1 53.47 -47.01 -36.23
N PRO A 2 52.40 -46.46 -36.85
CA PRO A 2 52.40 -45.39 -37.87
C PRO A 2 51.58 -44.11 -37.53
N THR A 3 51.87 -43.05 -38.27
CA THR A 3 51.07 -41.84 -38.60
C THR A 3 50.83 -41.85 -40.13
N PRO A 4 50.20 -40.86 -40.80
CA PRO A 4 49.13 -39.88 -40.49
C PRO A 4 47.93 -40.11 -41.48
N ASP A 5 46.79 -39.42 -41.54
CA ASP A 5 46.55 -38.05 -42.03
C ASP A 5 45.01 -37.88 -42.07
N GLN A 6 44.48 -36.75 -41.60
CA GLN A 6 43.77 -35.79 -42.45
C GLN A 6 43.29 -34.60 -41.59
N MET A 7 43.96 -33.48 -41.82
CA MET A 7 43.52 -32.12 -41.53
C MET A 7 42.14 -31.84 -42.13
N SER A 8 41.29 -31.17 -41.36
CA SER A 8 40.59 -29.99 -41.88
C SER A 8 40.38 -28.97 -40.77
N ASP A 9 40.95 -27.79 -40.99
CA ASP A 9 40.84 -26.57 -40.21
C ASP A 9 39.41 -26.00 -40.21
N GLN A 10 38.90 -25.57 -39.05
CA GLN A 10 38.32 -24.21 -38.88
C GLN A 10 38.11 -23.84 -37.38
N PRO A 11 38.16 -22.54 -37.02
CA PRO A 11 38.57 -22.04 -35.69
C PRO A 11 37.34 -21.53 -34.85
N PRO A 12 37.52 -20.92 -33.66
CA PRO A 12 36.74 -21.21 -32.45
C PRO A 12 35.50 -20.30 -32.28
N ASP A 13 34.33 -20.88 -32.12
CA ASP A 13 33.17 -20.13 -31.62
C ASP A 13 33.22 -20.02 -30.10
N GLN A 14 33.85 -18.91 -29.69
CA GLN A 14 33.44 -18.03 -28.59
C GLN A 14 32.86 -18.70 -27.34
N MET A 15 33.76 -19.01 -26.39
CA MET A 15 33.40 -19.07 -24.97
C MET A 15 32.87 -17.69 -24.55
N SER A 16 31.58 -17.64 -24.21
CA SER A 16 30.96 -16.52 -23.52
C SER A 16 31.14 -16.70 -22.01
N ASP A 17 32.28 -16.23 -21.50
CA ASP A 17 32.41 -15.89 -20.09
C ASP A 17 31.77 -14.51 -19.89
N ASP A 18 30.56 -14.51 -19.33
CA ASP A 18 30.35 -13.92 -18.01
C ASP A 18 28.87 -14.05 -17.62
N GLN A 19 28.58 -15.21 -17.04
CA GLN A 19 27.51 -15.38 -16.08
C GLN A 19 27.76 -14.46 -14.88
N MET A 20 27.26 -13.21 -14.90
CA MET A 20 27.05 -12.45 -13.66
C MET A 20 26.11 -11.26 -13.84
N SER A 21 24.83 -11.49 -13.58
CA SER A 21 23.86 -10.48 -13.14
C SER A 21 22.57 -11.23 -12.77
N ASN A 22 22.67 -12.12 -11.78
CA ASN A 22 22.10 -11.87 -10.46
C ASN A 22 20.57 -11.67 -10.51
N GLU A 23 19.90 -12.75 -10.12
CA GLU A 23 18.52 -12.86 -9.66
C GLU A 23 18.10 -11.68 -8.78
N HIS A 24 17.64 -10.63 -9.43
CA HIS A 24 16.82 -9.62 -8.79
C HIS A 24 15.49 -9.58 -9.50
N SER A 25 14.74 -10.68 -9.37
CA SER A 25 13.29 -10.62 -9.42
C SER A 25 12.84 -9.78 -8.22
N TYR A 26 12.96 -8.46 -8.35
CA TYR A 26 12.23 -7.53 -7.52
C TYR A 26 10.77 -7.81 -7.84
N PHE A 27 10.15 -8.69 -7.06
CA PHE A 27 8.70 -8.71 -6.89
C PHE A 27 8.34 -7.41 -6.16
N ARG A 28 8.55 -6.28 -6.84
CA ARG A 28 8.17 -4.97 -6.37
C ARG A 28 6.66 -4.98 -6.49
N GLY A 29 5.98 -4.95 -5.35
CA GLY A 29 4.54 -4.77 -5.33
C GLY A 29 4.15 -3.56 -6.17
N SER A 30 2.88 -3.50 -6.57
CA SER A 30 2.39 -2.29 -7.23
C SER A 30 2.65 -1.08 -6.32
N THR A 31 2.82 0.13 -6.87
CA THR A 31 2.92 1.33 -6.04
C THR A 31 1.72 1.50 -5.11
N ASP A 32 0.58 0.92 -5.48
CA ASP A 32 -0.61 0.88 -4.65
C ASP A 32 -0.41 -0.01 -3.41
N ASP A 33 0.22 -1.18 -3.56
CA ASP A 33 0.56 -2.07 -2.44
C ASP A 33 1.45 -1.39 -1.39
N SER A 34 2.47 -0.64 -1.80
CA SER A 34 3.33 0.07 -0.86
C SER A 34 2.60 1.23 -0.17
N VAL A 35 1.66 1.90 -0.86
CA VAL A 35 0.81 2.93 -0.26
C VAL A 35 -0.16 2.31 0.75
N VAL A 36 -0.84 1.22 0.40
CA VAL A 36 -1.77 0.52 1.29
C VAL A 36 -1.04 -0.01 2.53
N TYR A 37 0.16 -0.56 2.36
CA TYR A 37 1.01 -0.99 3.47
C TYR A 37 1.35 0.18 4.40
N TYR A 38 1.82 1.30 3.84
CA TYR A 38 2.12 2.51 4.61
C TYR A 38 0.91 3.06 5.35
N LEU A 39 -0.28 3.00 4.73
CA LEU A 39 -1.53 3.39 5.37
C LEU A 39 -1.90 2.47 6.53
N ALA A 40 -1.72 1.15 6.38
CA ALA A 40 -1.95 0.19 7.46
C ALA A 40 -1.04 0.50 8.67
N GLU A 41 0.23 0.77 8.42
CA GLU A 41 1.20 1.18 9.45
C GLU A 41 0.82 2.48 10.15
N TYR A 42 0.34 3.47 9.39
CA TYR A 42 -0.20 4.71 9.95
C TYR A 42 -1.38 4.46 10.88
N VAL A 43 -2.30 3.57 10.50
CA VAL A 43 -3.45 3.20 11.35
C VAL A 43 -2.97 2.49 12.61
N VAL A 44 -2.05 1.52 12.51
CA VAL A 44 -1.47 0.82 13.67
C VAL A 44 -0.83 1.81 14.64
N HIS A 45 -0.05 2.77 14.13
CA HIS A 45 0.55 3.84 14.93
C HIS A 45 -0.51 4.67 15.67
N LYS A 46 -1.61 5.00 15.00
CA LYS A 46 -2.71 5.76 15.60
C LYS A 46 -3.47 4.96 16.64
N MET A 47 -3.68 3.67 16.43
CA MET A 47 -4.33 2.79 17.42
C MET A 47 -3.45 2.61 18.65
N THR A 48 -2.14 2.45 18.47
CA THR A 48 -1.15 2.37 19.56
C THR A 48 -1.19 3.60 20.47
N LYS A 49 -1.40 4.79 19.91
CA LYS A 49 -1.52 6.03 20.69
C LYS A 49 -2.85 6.21 21.43
N ARG A 50 -3.89 5.46 21.06
CA ARG A 50 -5.26 5.63 21.57
C ARG A 50 -5.73 4.49 22.47
N LYS A 51 -5.04 3.35 22.46
CA LYS A 51 -5.52 2.12 23.11
C LYS A 51 -4.47 1.54 24.05
N GLU A 52 -4.96 1.14 25.21
CA GLU A 52 -4.13 0.60 26.29
C GLU A 52 -4.12 -0.94 26.31
N CYS A 53 -5.12 -1.59 25.71
CA CYS A 53 -5.23 -3.05 25.65
C CYS A 53 -4.12 -3.64 24.76
N GLN A 54 -3.10 -4.22 25.39
CA GLN A 54 -1.94 -4.80 24.70
C GLN A 54 -2.33 -5.93 23.75
N LEU A 55 -3.30 -6.78 24.11
CA LEU A 55 -3.76 -7.87 23.25
C LEU A 55 -4.37 -7.36 21.94
N CYS A 56 -5.08 -6.22 21.96
CA CYS A 56 -5.59 -5.62 20.73
C CYS A 56 -4.47 -5.05 19.86
N LEU A 57 -3.45 -4.46 20.48
CA LEU A 57 -2.30 -3.93 19.76
C LEU A 57 -1.47 -5.05 19.13
N GLN A 58 -1.29 -6.17 19.85
CA GLN A 58 -0.61 -7.37 19.33
C GLN A 58 -1.38 -8.00 18.17
N ASP A 59 -2.72 -7.99 18.19
CA ASP A 59 -3.52 -8.51 17.07
C ASP A 59 -3.31 -7.72 15.75
N VAL A 60 -3.02 -6.42 15.84
CA VAL A 60 -2.89 -5.55 14.64
C VAL A 60 -1.47 -5.17 14.26
N SER A 61 -0.47 -5.44 15.09
CA SER A 61 0.91 -5.06 14.82
C SER A 61 1.83 -6.28 14.74
N SER A 62 2.97 -6.08 14.09
CA SER A 62 4.03 -7.06 13.97
C SER A 62 5.37 -6.40 14.25
N GLU A 63 6.34 -7.17 14.75
CA GLU A 63 7.71 -6.70 14.96
C GLU A 63 8.49 -6.60 13.64
N ALA A 64 8.10 -7.41 12.66
CA ALA A 64 8.73 -7.47 11.35
C ALA A 64 7.71 -7.21 10.22
N PRO A 65 8.17 -6.79 9.03
CA PRO A 65 7.31 -6.65 7.88
C PRO A 65 6.58 -7.96 7.52
N VAL A 66 5.38 -7.84 6.95
CA VAL A 66 4.67 -9.00 6.39
C VAL A 66 5.48 -9.55 5.21
N ILE A 67 5.75 -10.86 5.19
CA ILE A 67 6.50 -11.51 4.11
C ILE A 67 5.80 -11.25 2.76
N GLY A 68 6.57 -10.82 1.76
CA GLY A 68 6.05 -10.51 0.41
C GLY A 68 5.29 -9.20 0.30
N SER A 69 5.22 -8.39 1.37
CA SER A 69 4.64 -7.04 1.32
C SER A 69 5.66 -6.01 0.85
N ASP A 70 5.17 -4.93 0.23
CA ASP A 70 6.01 -3.80 -0.18
C ASP A 70 6.16 -2.78 0.96
N ALA A 71 6.93 -3.17 1.98
CA ALA A 71 7.19 -2.37 3.18
C ALA A 71 8.26 -1.26 2.99
N TYR A 72 8.71 -1.04 1.75
CA TYR A 72 9.89 -0.24 1.44
C TYR A 72 9.85 1.17 2.07
N LEU A 73 8.71 1.85 2.02
CA LEU A 73 8.55 3.23 2.52
C LEU A 73 8.81 3.35 4.02
N THR A 74 8.46 2.31 4.80
CA THR A 74 8.61 2.32 6.25
C THR A 74 9.92 1.69 6.68
N THR A 75 10.38 0.65 6.00
CA THR A 75 11.74 0.11 6.19
C THR A 75 12.78 1.22 6.06
N TYR A 76 12.63 2.09 5.06
CA TYR A 76 13.52 3.24 4.87
C TYR A 76 13.51 4.24 6.04
N ARG A 77 12.44 4.30 6.85
CA ARG A 77 12.32 5.22 7.99
C ARG A 77 12.40 4.56 9.37
N SER A 78 12.64 3.24 9.40
CA SER A 78 12.69 2.44 10.64
C SER A 78 13.74 2.93 11.64
N PHE A 79 14.82 3.54 11.15
CA PHE A 79 15.90 4.11 11.97
C PHE A 79 15.47 5.29 12.87
N LYS A 80 14.29 5.90 12.64
CA LYS A 80 13.78 6.99 13.48
C LYS A 80 13.00 6.44 14.67
N GLU A 81 13.33 6.93 15.86
CA GLU A 81 12.54 6.66 17.05
C GLU A 81 11.09 7.17 16.87
N GLY A 82 10.12 6.37 17.31
CA GLY A 82 8.70 6.66 17.08
C GLY A 82 8.23 6.52 15.62
N SER A 83 9.02 5.82 14.80
CA SER A 83 8.62 5.38 13.45
C SER A 83 7.35 4.52 13.49
N LEU A 84 6.72 4.37 12.32
CA LEU A 84 5.51 3.57 12.19
C LEU A 84 5.82 2.10 12.50
N ARG A 85 4.84 1.41 13.10
CA ARG A 85 4.94 -0.02 13.41
C ARG A 85 4.36 -0.83 12.27
N HIS A 86 4.99 -1.97 11.96
CA HIS A 86 4.48 -2.87 10.95
C HIS A 86 3.11 -3.43 11.34
N PRO A 87 2.20 -3.62 10.37
CA PRO A 87 0.92 -4.24 10.63
C PRO A 87 1.10 -5.75 10.74
N SER A 88 0.21 -6.40 11.49
CA SER A 88 0.05 -7.84 11.37
C SER A 88 -0.52 -8.19 9.99
N ILE A 89 -0.38 -9.44 9.56
CA ILE A 89 -0.97 -9.94 8.29
C ILE A 89 -2.48 -9.68 8.28
N LYS A 90 -3.12 -9.93 9.43
CA LYS A 90 -4.55 -9.73 9.64
C LYS A 90 -4.96 -8.26 9.45
N MET A 91 -4.20 -7.33 10.01
CA MET A 91 -4.42 -5.89 9.86
C MET A 91 -4.18 -5.42 8.43
N LEU A 92 -3.13 -5.92 7.76
CA LEU A 92 -2.86 -5.56 6.38
C LEU A 92 -3.99 -6.04 5.45
N HIS A 93 -4.48 -7.27 5.65
CA HIS A 93 -5.61 -7.80 4.88
C HIS A 93 -6.89 -6.98 5.13
N PHE A 94 -7.18 -6.66 6.39
CA PHE A 94 -8.30 -5.78 6.75
C PHE A 94 -8.23 -4.44 6.00
N ILE A 95 -7.07 -3.77 6.02
CA ILE A 95 -6.88 -2.47 5.38
C ILE A 95 -6.99 -2.56 3.85
N ARG A 96 -6.53 -3.65 3.23
CA ARG A 96 -6.68 -3.89 1.78
C ARG A 96 -8.15 -3.95 1.38
N VAL A 97 -8.93 -4.83 2.02
CA VAL A 97 -10.36 -5.00 1.72
C VAL A 97 -11.12 -3.69 1.90
N VAL A 98 -10.90 -2.99 3.02
CA VAL A 98 -11.56 -1.70 3.26
C VAL A 98 -11.09 -0.63 2.26
N ASN A 99 -9.81 -0.60 1.88
CA ASN A 99 -9.32 0.36 0.90
C ASN A 99 -9.87 0.11 -0.50
N GLU A 100 -10.01 -1.16 -0.89
CA GLU A 100 -10.62 -1.57 -2.16
C GLU A 100 -12.09 -1.11 -2.23
N SER A 101 -12.90 -1.42 -1.21
CA SER A 101 -14.29 -0.95 -1.13
C SER A 101 -14.41 0.58 -1.17
N ILE A 102 -13.58 1.30 -0.41
CA ILE A 102 -13.54 2.77 -0.46
C ILE A 102 -13.20 3.26 -1.87
N SER A 103 -12.22 2.64 -2.52
CA SER A 103 -11.75 3.08 -3.84
C SER A 103 -12.81 2.80 -4.91
N PHE A 104 -13.46 1.65 -4.85
CA PHE A 104 -14.59 1.29 -5.71
C PHE A 104 -15.73 2.31 -5.57
N SER A 105 -16.17 2.58 -4.34
CA SER A 105 -17.23 3.56 -4.07
C SER A 105 -16.86 4.99 -4.52
N LEU A 106 -15.59 5.39 -4.36
CA LEU A 106 -15.10 6.69 -4.80
C LEU A 106 -14.96 6.82 -6.32
N ASP A 107 -14.67 5.73 -7.02
CA ASP A 107 -14.55 5.72 -8.48
C ASP A 107 -15.92 5.75 -9.17
N GLU A 108 -16.93 5.13 -8.56
CA GLU A 108 -18.31 5.13 -9.08
C GLU A 108 -18.99 6.50 -8.95
N GLU A 109 -18.85 7.16 -7.80
CA GLU A 109 -19.66 8.35 -7.48
C GLU A 109 -18.87 9.59 -7.03
N GLY A 110 -17.57 9.44 -6.80
CA GLY A 110 -16.77 10.47 -6.15
C GLY A 110 -17.12 10.66 -4.67
N LEU A 111 -16.74 11.81 -4.11
CA LEU A 111 -17.05 12.12 -2.72
C LEU A 111 -18.50 12.57 -2.58
N CYS A 112 -19.34 11.71 -2.01
CA CYS A 112 -20.73 12.03 -1.66
C CYS A 112 -20.96 11.94 -0.14
N ALA A 113 -22.09 12.47 0.34
CA ALA A 113 -22.46 12.44 1.75
C ALA A 113 -22.68 11.01 2.25
N ASP A 114 -23.05 10.10 1.36
CA ASP A 114 -23.44 8.72 1.66
C ASP A 114 -22.29 7.72 1.51
N LEU A 115 -21.10 8.16 1.10
CA LEU A 115 -19.94 7.29 0.86
C LEU A 115 -19.63 6.39 2.06
N PHE A 116 -19.76 6.93 3.27
CA PHE A 116 -19.52 6.16 4.49
C PHE A 116 -20.48 4.97 4.61
N TRP A 117 -21.76 5.18 4.31
CA TRP A 117 -22.79 4.13 4.37
C TRP A 117 -22.60 3.10 3.26
N LYS A 118 -22.28 3.54 2.04
CA LYS A 118 -22.03 2.63 0.91
C LYS A 118 -20.86 1.68 1.17
N VAL A 119 -19.77 2.22 1.71
CA VAL A 119 -18.63 1.40 2.13
C VAL A 119 -19.04 0.42 3.23
N LEU A 120 -19.90 0.80 4.17
CA LEU A 120 -20.38 -0.14 5.18
C LEU A 120 -21.27 -1.23 4.59
N ASP A 121 -22.17 -0.89 3.66
CA ASP A 121 -23.05 -1.85 3.01
C ASP A 121 -22.23 -2.87 2.19
N GLU A 122 -21.25 -2.41 1.41
CA GLU A 122 -20.34 -3.29 0.66
C GLU A 122 -19.50 -4.18 1.58
N LEU A 123 -19.04 -3.63 2.72
CA LEU A 123 -18.28 -4.40 3.70
C LEU A 123 -19.13 -5.37 4.52
N ASP A 124 -20.46 -5.20 4.59
CA ASP A 124 -21.38 -6.15 5.22
C ASP A 124 -21.61 -7.37 4.33
N GLU A 125 -21.54 -7.18 3.00
CA GLU A 125 -21.53 -8.27 2.02
C GLU A 125 -20.19 -9.04 1.99
N CYS A 126 -19.12 -8.42 2.48
CA CYS A 126 -17.82 -9.04 2.64
C CYS A 126 -17.69 -9.70 4.02
N ASP A 127 -17.15 -10.93 4.09
CA ASP A 127 -16.76 -11.56 5.36
C ASP A 127 -15.51 -10.85 5.96
N LEU A 128 -15.69 -9.63 6.45
CA LEU A 128 -14.60 -8.77 6.92
C LEU A 128 -14.00 -9.33 8.21
N ILE A 129 -12.69 -9.55 8.19
CA ILE A 129 -11.95 -10.07 9.34
C ILE A 129 -12.07 -9.13 10.54
N ARG A 130 -12.38 -9.67 11.72
CA ARG A 130 -12.55 -8.88 12.95
C ARG A 130 -11.23 -8.74 13.69
N LEU A 131 -10.87 -7.50 14.06
CA LEU A 131 -9.64 -7.14 14.75
C LEU A 131 -9.86 -7.01 16.26
N GLY A 132 -8.82 -7.25 17.04
CA GLY A 132 -8.79 -7.13 18.49
C GLY A 132 -8.94 -8.47 19.23
N CYS A 133 -8.67 -8.44 20.54
CA CYS A 133 -8.86 -9.59 21.43
C CYS A 133 -10.35 -9.88 21.67
N ASP A 134 -10.68 -11.07 22.16
CA ASP A 134 -12.07 -11.54 22.25
C ASP A 134 -13.01 -10.62 23.03
N GLN A 135 -12.51 -9.91 24.04
CA GLN A 135 -13.29 -8.95 24.81
C GLN A 135 -13.65 -7.68 24.02
N HIS A 136 -12.73 -7.20 23.17
CA HIS A 136 -12.85 -5.88 22.52
C HIS A 136 -13.13 -5.98 21.02
N LYS A 137 -13.06 -7.18 20.44
CA LYS A 137 -13.06 -7.46 19.00
C LYS A 137 -14.15 -6.67 18.22
N PRO A 138 -15.43 -6.63 18.65
CA PRO A 138 -16.44 -5.84 17.94
C PRO A 138 -16.12 -4.34 17.96
N THR A 139 -15.93 -3.77 19.16
CA THR A 139 -15.71 -2.33 19.34
C THR A 139 -14.42 -1.83 18.71
N PHE A 140 -13.35 -2.63 18.79
CA PHE A 140 -12.05 -2.29 18.25
C PHE A 140 -12.06 -2.35 16.72
N THR A 141 -12.69 -3.36 16.12
CA THR A 141 -12.91 -3.41 14.67
C THR A 141 -13.63 -2.17 14.17
N CYS A 142 -14.75 -1.78 14.79
CA CYS A 142 -15.51 -0.59 14.39
C CYS A 142 -14.69 0.70 14.51
N GLN A 143 -13.86 0.82 15.54
CA GLN A 143 -13.00 1.99 15.74
C GLN A 143 -11.91 2.11 14.67
N VAL A 144 -11.29 0.98 14.29
CA VAL A 144 -10.30 0.94 13.21
C VAL A 144 -10.98 1.28 11.88
N LEU A 145 -12.14 0.66 11.62
CA LEU A 145 -12.92 0.87 10.40
C LEU A 145 -13.32 2.35 10.24
N TYR A 146 -13.98 2.91 11.25
CA TYR A 146 -14.39 4.31 11.28
C TYR A 146 -13.21 5.25 11.04
N PHE A 147 -12.10 5.03 11.76
CA PHE A 147 -10.91 5.86 11.62
C PHE A 147 -10.34 5.81 10.21
N PHE A 148 -10.26 4.62 9.61
CA PHE A 148 -9.67 4.46 8.30
C PHE A 148 -10.54 5.07 7.19
N ILE A 149 -11.85 4.82 7.20
CA ILE A 149 -12.80 5.40 6.22
C ILE A 149 -12.71 6.94 6.29
N VAL A 150 -12.84 7.54 7.47
CA VAL A 150 -12.77 9.00 7.64
C VAL A 150 -11.42 9.55 7.17
N THR A 151 -10.32 8.84 7.46
CA THR A 151 -8.98 9.25 6.99
C THR A 151 -8.90 9.26 5.46
N ARG A 152 -9.42 8.23 4.79
CA ARG A 152 -9.45 8.15 3.32
C ARG A 152 -10.33 9.23 2.70
N MET A 153 -11.52 9.47 3.26
CA MET A 153 -12.39 10.57 2.83
C MET A 153 -11.67 11.94 2.94
N HIS A 154 -10.96 12.19 4.04
CA HIS A 154 -10.16 13.41 4.18
C HIS A 154 -9.04 13.53 3.13
N PHE A 155 -8.34 12.43 2.82
CA PHE A 155 -7.30 12.44 1.79
C PHE A 155 -7.88 12.72 0.42
N TYR A 156 -9.00 12.08 0.08
CA TYR A 156 -9.69 12.32 -1.18
C TYR A 156 -10.18 13.77 -1.30
N ALA A 157 -10.88 14.27 -0.27
CA ALA A 157 -11.37 15.65 -0.25
C ALA A 157 -10.24 16.67 -0.43
N ARG A 158 -9.10 16.46 0.23
CA ARG A 158 -7.92 17.32 0.09
C ARG A 158 -7.32 17.25 -1.31
N ASP A 159 -7.28 16.08 -1.93
CA ASP A 159 -6.78 15.91 -3.29
C ASP A 159 -7.70 16.60 -4.32
N VAL A 160 -9.02 16.39 -4.22
CA VAL A 160 -10.01 17.07 -5.07
C VAL A 160 -9.88 18.59 -4.94
N HIS A 161 -9.82 19.11 -3.71
CA HIS A 161 -9.66 20.54 -3.48
C HIS A 161 -8.38 21.09 -4.12
N ARG A 162 -7.25 20.40 -3.96
CA ARG A 162 -5.97 20.78 -4.58
C ARG A 162 -6.07 20.77 -6.11
N ARG A 163 -6.69 19.76 -6.72
CA ARG A 163 -6.88 19.68 -8.17
C ARG A 163 -7.72 20.83 -8.70
N LEU A 164 -8.80 21.20 -7.99
CA LEU A 164 -9.65 22.34 -8.33
C LEU A 164 -8.85 23.66 -8.30
N GLN A 165 -8.11 23.92 -7.22
CA GLN A 165 -7.26 25.13 -7.14
C GLN A 165 -6.24 25.22 -8.27
N THR A 166 -5.62 24.10 -8.66
CA THR A 166 -4.68 24.06 -9.78
C THR A 166 -5.39 24.38 -11.10
N ARG A 167 -6.57 23.80 -11.34
CA ARG A 167 -7.37 24.07 -12.55
C ARG A 167 -7.78 25.54 -12.65
N GLU A 168 -8.19 26.15 -11.54
CA GLU A 168 -8.53 27.58 -11.48
C GLU A 168 -7.33 28.47 -11.82
N LYS A 169 -6.16 28.18 -11.24
CA LYS A 169 -4.92 28.92 -11.53
C LYS A 169 -4.54 28.83 -13.01
N VAL A 170 -4.63 27.63 -13.60
CA VAL A 170 -4.36 27.43 -15.03
C VAL A 170 -5.37 28.19 -15.88
N ALA A 171 -6.67 28.11 -15.56
CA ALA A 171 -7.70 28.85 -16.29
C ALA A 171 -7.50 30.37 -16.25
N ILE A 172 -7.10 30.92 -15.09
CA ILE A 172 -6.78 32.35 -14.94
C ILE A 172 -5.55 32.72 -15.78
N ALA A 173 -4.48 31.92 -15.73
CA ALA A 173 -3.26 32.17 -16.50
C ALA A 173 -3.52 32.13 -18.01
N THR A 174 -4.29 31.14 -18.49
CA THR A 174 -4.69 31.04 -19.90
C THR A 174 -5.54 32.23 -20.35
N LYS A 175 -6.48 32.70 -19.51
CA LYS A 175 -7.26 33.91 -19.83
C LYS A 175 -6.38 35.15 -19.95
N LYS A 176 -5.41 35.34 -19.05
CA LYS A 176 -4.45 36.47 -19.12
C LYS A 176 -3.58 36.41 -20.37
N ALA A 177 -3.09 35.23 -20.74
CA ALA A 177 -2.23 35.05 -21.90
C ALA A 177 -2.94 35.35 -23.24
N ARG A 178 -4.27 35.27 -23.30
CA ARG A 178 -5.06 35.63 -24.50
C ARG A 178 -5.34 37.13 -24.64
N LEU A 179 -5.08 37.90 -23.58
CA LEU A 179 -5.29 39.35 -23.55
C LEU A 179 -4.00 40.15 -23.83
N LEU A 180 -2.86 39.46 -23.94
CA LEU A 180 -1.56 39.99 -24.35
C LEU A 180 -1.31 39.60 -25.81
#